data_AF-A0A0G0I4S1-F1
#
_entry.id   AF-A0A0G0I4S1-F1
#
_cell.length_a   1.000
_cell.length_b   1.000
_cell.length_c   1.000
_cell.angle_alpha   90.00
_cell.angle_beta   90.00
_cell.angle_gamma   90.00
#
_symmetry.space_group_name_H-M   'P 1'
#
loop_
_entity.id
_entity.type
_entity.pdbx_description
1 polymer ?
#
loop_
_entity_poly.entity_id
_entity_poly.type
_entity_poly.pdbx_seq_one_letter_code
_entity_poly.pdbx_strand_id
1 'polypeptide(L)'
;MDNILKDKFVGKFDLVKFGFNDVTPYTDGSIGVSARKVFNPNKNDHVIQISFYLSDSELESSKRKVISHATYGKISRDGEGITIRSKNKLTDPVDISNYDDYSFDIVTGELYRKNKKISADELVAEVYSDHMKSTKPLKGLFLRFRMFFWRMFMNWIFEGFSKVFYFLFYLISGDRYSYAPFFETETLNGTIIKSRIENIEAKEETKKAKKMKFLSYEADYWPIIFYSVMHAFLYLFFMYKSYKPVVIITVFKNNFLTIVYVILSLWIIEILLPKLFKFLIRFFATVSFRFQYKSIKI
;
A
#
# COMPACT_ATOMS: atom_id res chain seq x y z
N MET A 1 14.24 24.14 -24.12
CA MET A 1 13.81 24.96 -22.96
C MET A 1 13.97 24.17 -21.66
N ASP A 2 13.59 22.89 -21.65
CA ASP A 2 13.68 22.03 -20.45
C ASP A 2 15.11 21.78 -19.92
N ASN A 3 16.12 21.64 -20.78
CA ASN A 3 17.51 21.46 -20.30
C ASN A 3 18.03 22.69 -19.54
N ILE A 4 17.72 23.90 -20.01
CA ILE A 4 18.13 25.14 -19.33
C ILE A 4 17.40 25.27 -17.98
N LEU A 5 16.12 24.94 -17.94
CA LEU A 5 15.33 24.93 -16.70
C LEU A 5 15.86 23.88 -15.72
N LYS A 6 16.21 22.69 -16.23
CA LYS A 6 16.81 21.60 -15.48
C LYS A 6 18.13 22.04 -14.86
N ASP A 7 19.05 22.60 -15.63
CA ASP A 7 20.34 23.07 -15.13
C ASP A 7 20.17 24.19 -14.11
N LYS A 8 19.25 25.13 -14.36
CA LYS A 8 18.90 26.21 -13.43
C LYS A 8 18.35 25.71 -12.10
N PHE A 9 17.55 24.65 -12.10
CA PHE A 9 16.97 24.08 -10.89
C PHE A 9 17.97 23.18 -10.15
N VAL A 10 18.55 22.19 -10.86
CA VAL A 10 19.53 21.24 -10.34
C VAL A 10 20.75 21.97 -9.74
N GLY A 11 21.27 22.97 -10.45
CA GLY A 11 22.45 23.73 -10.03
C GLY A 11 22.25 24.60 -8.77
N LYS A 12 21.03 24.70 -8.23
CA LYS A 12 20.78 25.37 -6.96
C LYS A 12 21.13 24.50 -5.75
N PHE A 13 21.16 23.19 -5.90
CA PHE A 13 21.29 22.26 -4.79
C PHE A 13 22.74 21.82 -4.62
N ASP A 14 23.31 22.10 -3.45
CA ASP A 14 24.61 21.59 -3.02
C ASP A 14 24.42 20.70 -1.78
N LEU A 15 23.99 19.46 -2.02
CA LEU A 15 23.64 18.51 -0.95
C LEU A 15 24.87 17.97 -0.21
N VAL A 16 26.07 18.10 -0.81
CA VAL A 16 27.35 17.69 -0.20
C VAL A 16 27.62 18.48 1.08
N LYS A 17 27.29 19.77 1.10
CA LYS A 17 27.38 20.62 2.32
C LYS A 17 26.60 20.07 3.50
N PHE A 18 25.55 19.29 3.26
CA PHE A 18 24.70 18.68 4.29
C PHE A 18 25.13 17.23 4.62
N GLY A 19 26.27 16.78 4.06
CA GLY A 19 26.84 15.44 4.26
C GLY A 19 26.13 14.35 3.47
N PHE A 20 25.42 14.70 2.39
CA PHE A 20 24.95 13.74 1.40
C PHE A 20 26.07 13.47 0.37
N ASN A 21 25.89 12.45 -0.47
CA ASN A 21 26.70 12.30 -1.67
C ASN A 21 26.36 13.39 -2.71
N ASP A 22 27.09 13.37 -3.81
CA ASP A 22 26.82 14.24 -4.94
C ASP A 22 25.39 14.08 -5.47
N VAL A 23 24.86 15.20 -5.92
CA VAL A 23 23.51 15.31 -6.45
C VAL A 23 23.38 14.46 -7.70
N THR A 24 22.37 13.59 -7.73
CA THR A 24 22.01 12.77 -8.88
C THR A 24 20.79 13.39 -9.57
N PRO A 25 20.93 13.95 -10.78
CA PRO A 25 19.80 14.50 -11.53
C PRO A 25 18.86 13.39 -11.98
N TYR A 26 17.58 13.71 -12.08
CA TYR A 26 16.58 12.77 -12.58
C TYR A 26 16.75 12.52 -14.09
N THR A 27 16.58 11.27 -14.51
CA THR A 27 16.76 10.83 -15.91
C THR A 27 15.45 10.44 -16.58
N ASP A 28 14.35 10.40 -15.84
CA ASP A 28 13.02 9.97 -16.28
C ASP A 28 12.21 11.05 -17.05
N GLY A 29 12.86 12.16 -17.38
CA GLY A 29 12.24 13.31 -18.06
C GLY A 29 11.67 14.36 -17.11
N SER A 30 11.58 14.08 -15.80
CA SER A 30 11.21 15.09 -14.81
C SER A 30 12.39 15.99 -14.44
N ILE A 31 12.08 17.21 -13.97
CA ILE A 31 13.10 18.17 -13.53
C ILE A 31 13.29 18.01 -12.03
N GLY A 32 14.29 17.21 -11.64
CA GLY A 32 14.54 16.91 -10.25
C GLY A 32 15.95 16.43 -9.96
N VAL A 33 16.22 16.30 -8.67
CA VAL A 33 17.47 15.84 -8.10
C VAL A 33 17.22 14.98 -6.88
N SER A 34 18.09 14.01 -6.64
CA SER A 34 18.18 13.38 -5.32
C SER A 34 19.63 13.25 -4.85
N ALA A 35 19.80 13.05 -3.55
CA ALA A 35 21.04 12.56 -2.98
C ALA A 35 20.75 11.65 -1.78
N ARG A 36 21.72 10.84 -1.44
CA ARG A 36 21.70 9.92 -0.29
C ARG A 36 22.77 10.27 0.73
N LYS A 37 22.45 10.04 2.00
CA LYS A 37 23.38 10.10 3.12
C LYS A 37 23.36 8.78 3.85
N VAL A 38 24.54 8.17 3.96
CA VAL A 38 24.76 6.90 4.65
C VAL A 38 25.25 7.20 6.06
N PHE A 39 24.45 6.86 7.07
CA PHE A 39 24.82 7.13 8.47
C PHE A 39 25.85 6.15 9.03
N ASN A 40 25.93 4.94 8.47
CA ASN A 40 26.94 3.96 8.82
C ASN A 40 27.48 3.28 7.54
N PRO A 41 28.71 3.59 7.09
CA PRO A 41 29.25 3.04 5.85
C PRO A 41 29.43 1.51 5.89
N ASN A 42 29.53 0.92 7.08
CA ASN A 42 29.63 -0.53 7.26
C ASN A 42 28.27 -1.23 7.35
N LYS A 43 27.17 -0.47 7.36
CA LYS A 43 25.81 -1.02 7.43
C LYS A 43 24.90 -0.33 6.40
N ASN A 44 24.59 -1.06 5.33
CA ASN A 44 23.68 -0.62 4.25
C ASN A 44 22.22 -0.42 4.69
N ASP A 45 21.94 -0.43 6.00
CA ASP A 45 20.60 -0.42 6.54
C ASP A 45 20.14 0.96 7.00
N HIS A 46 21.01 1.94 7.23
CA HIS A 46 20.66 3.29 7.70
C HIS A 46 21.04 4.35 6.66
N VAL A 47 20.20 4.49 5.64
CA VAL A 47 20.37 5.49 4.59
C VAL A 47 19.15 6.38 4.52
N ILE A 48 19.38 7.68 4.33
CA ILE A 48 18.35 8.65 3.95
C ILE A 48 18.59 9.06 2.50
N GLN A 49 17.55 9.06 1.67
CA GLN A 49 17.53 9.72 0.37
C GLN A 49 16.66 10.95 0.51
N ILE A 50 17.11 12.08 -0.03
CA ILE A 50 16.32 13.29 -0.18
C ILE A 50 16.19 13.59 -1.65
N SER A 51 14.97 13.94 -2.08
CA SER A 51 14.61 14.18 -3.47
C SER A 51 13.84 15.50 -3.57
N PHE A 52 14.17 16.29 -4.58
CA PHE A 52 13.47 17.53 -4.93
C PHE A 52 13.15 17.51 -6.41
N TYR A 53 11.89 17.76 -6.78
CA TYR A 53 11.50 17.82 -8.19
C TYR A 53 10.39 18.83 -8.43
N LEU A 54 10.32 19.35 -9.65
CA LEU A 54 9.25 20.24 -10.08
C LEU A 54 8.04 19.42 -10.50
N SER A 55 6.86 19.84 -10.03
CA SER A 55 5.59 19.34 -10.56
C SER A 55 5.41 19.82 -11.99
N ASP A 56 4.80 18.98 -12.83
CA ASP A 56 4.38 19.36 -14.18
C ASP A 56 3.24 20.39 -14.16
N SER A 57 2.54 20.52 -13.03
CA SER A 57 1.47 21.50 -12.83
C SER A 57 2.03 22.90 -12.53
N GLU A 58 1.66 23.88 -13.35
CA GLU A 58 1.92 25.30 -13.10
C GLU A 58 0.91 25.85 -12.07
N LEU A 59 1.43 26.55 -11.04
CA LEU A 59 0.61 27.22 -10.02
C LEU A 59 0.15 28.60 -10.52
N GLU A 60 1.07 29.30 -11.19
CA GLU A 60 0.91 30.60 -11.85
C GLU A 60 1.71 30.53 -13.16
N SER A 61 1.50 31.47 -14.09
CA SER A 61 2.14 31.48 -15.42
C SER A 61 3.68 31.40 -15.43
N SER A 62 4.35 31.68 -14.31
CA SER A 62 5.81 31.52 -14.16
C SER A 62 6.25 30.59 -13.03
N LYS A 63 5.34 30.01 -12.22
CA LYS A 63 5.71 29.27 -11.01
C LYS A 63 5.29 27.81 -11.08
N ARG A 64 6.25 26.93 -10.81
CA ARG A 64 6.03 25.49 -10.62
C ARG A 64 6.17 25.10 -9.16
N LYS A 65 5.37 24.13 -8.74
CA LYS A 65 5.42 23.59 -7.38
C LYS A 65 6.68 22.75 -7.20
N VAL A 66 7.38 22.93 -6.09
CA VAL A 66 8.52 22.08 -5.73
C VAL A 66 8.04 21.00 -4.78
N ILE A 67 8.18 19.76 -5.21
CA ILE A 67 7.88 18.60 -4.38
C ILE A 67 9.18 18.13 -3.73
N SER A 68 9.13 17.94 -2.42
CA SER A 68 10.24 17.42 -1.64
C SER A 68 9.84 16.13 -0.92
N HIS A 69 10.70 15.13 -1.00
CA HIS A 69 10.53 13.83 -0.40
C HIS A 69 11.83 13.41 0.27
N ALA A 70 11.76 12.80 1.44
CA ALA A 70 12.91 12.06 1.95
C ALA A 70 12.49 10.70 2.49
N THR A 71 13.27 9.69 2.12
CA THR A 71 13.01 8.28 2.40
C THR A 71 14.11 7.72 3.29
N TYR A 72 13.71 6.97 4.32
CA TYR A 72 14.65 6.19 5.12
C TYR A 72 14.54 4.71 4.80
N GLY A 73 15.69 4.09 4.59
CA GLY A 73 15.69 2.67 4.30
C GLY A 73 17.06 2.05 4.22
N LYS A 74 17.11 0.95 3.48
CA LYS A 74 18.31 0.22 3.15
C LYS A 74 18.68 0.47 1.70
N ILE A 75 19.96 0.47 1.38
CA ILE A 75 20.39 0.45 -0.02
C ILE A 75 19.81 -0.82 -0.66
N SER A 76 19.16 -0.67 -1.82
CA SER A 76 18.64 -1.80 -2.59
C SER A 76 19.78 -2.76 -2.96
N ARG A 77 19.44 -4.02 -3.28
CA ARG A 77 20.46 -5.01 -3.66
C ARG A 77 21.26 -4.59 -4.88
N ASP A 78 20.64 -3.83 -5.77
CA ASP A 78 21.24 -3.35 -7.01
C ASP A 78 22.04 -2.05 -6.79
N GLY A 79 22.03 -1.48 -5.58
CA GLY A 79 22.83 -0.29 -5.23
C GLY A 79 22.25 1.06 -5.69
N GLU A 80 21.22 1.01 -6.54
CA GLU A 80 20.67 2.16 -7.28
C GLU A 80 19.54 2.91 -6.55
N GLY A 81 18.97 2.34 -5.48
CA GLY A 81 17.83 2.93 -4.78
C GLY A 81 17.78 2.63 -3.30
N ILE A 82 16.72 3.10 -2.65
CA ILE A 82 16.42 2.80 -1.24
C ILE A 82 15.19 1.91 -1.15
N THR A 83 15.34 0.77 -0.49
CA THR A 83 14.23 -0.07 -0.06
C THR A 83 13.76 0.41 1.32
N ILE A 84 12.50 0.83 1.41
CA ILE A 84 11.87 1.21 2.69
C ILE A 84 11.97 0.03 3.66
N ARG A 85 12.40 0.30 4.90
CA ARG A 85 12.45 -0.74 5.93
C ARG A 85 11.04 -1.23 6.26
N SER A 86 10.79 -2.51 6.03
CA SER A 86 9.53 -3.16 6.40
C SER A 86 9.37 -3.43 7.90
N LYS A 87 10.47 -3.40 8.67
CA LYS A 87 10.46 -3.64 10.11
C LYS A 87 10.19 -2.33 10.84
N ASN A 88 8.97 -2.19 11.37
CA ASN A 88 8.45 -1.00 12.04
C ASN A 88 8.77 -1.02 13.54
N LYS A 89 9.94 -0.54 13.97
CA LYS A 89 10.11 -0.13 15.37
C LYS A 89 9.51 1.26 15.54
N LEU A 90 8.98 1.55 16.73
CA LEU A 90 8.48 2.90 17.08
C LEU A 90 9.52 4.00 16.86
N THR A 91 10.81 3.64 16.89
CA THR A 91 11.95 4.54 16.73
C THR A 91 12.46 4.65 15.30
N ASP A 92 11.94 3.87 14.35
CA ASP A 92 12.40 3.96 12.98
C ASP A 92 11.99 5.32 12.38
N PRO A 93 12.90 5.99 11.65
CA PRO A 93 12.59 7.24 11.00
C PRO A 93 11.55 7.03 9.89
N VAL A 94 10.78 8.08 9.61
CA VAL A 94 9.63 7.97 8.70
C VAL A 94 9.77 8.90 7.52
N ASP A 95 9.37 8.36 6.38
CA ASP A 95 9.24 9.08 5.12
C ASP A 95 8.19 10.17 5.30
N ILE A 96 8.66 11.40 5.15
CA ILE A 96 7.84 12.59 5.16
C ILE A 96 7.82 13.10 3.73
N SER A 97 6.77 13.82 3.40
CA SER A 97 6.60 14.35 2.07
C SER A 97 5.97 15.72 2.20
N ASN A 98 6.74 16.75 1.89
CA ASN A 98 6.28 18.13 1.90
C ASN A 98 5.99 18.52 0.46
N TYR A 99 4.70 18.50 0.14
CA TYR A 99 4.22 18.78 -1.20
C TYR A 99 3.88 20.26 -1.39
N ASP A 100 3.35 20.97 -0.39
CA ASP A 100 2.54 22.17 -0.67
C ASP A 100 3.17 23.53 -0.31
N ASP A 101 4.36 23.55 0.28
CA ASP A 101 4.91 24.79 0.87
C ASP A 101 5.84 25.58 -0.06
N TYR A 102 6.34 24.95 -1.14
CA TYR A 102 7.43 25.49 -1.94
C TYR A 102 7.07 25.64 -3.43
N SER A 103 7.57 26.72 -4.04
CA SER A 103 7.47 26.95 -5.48
C SER A 103 8.78 27.47 -6.05
N PHE A 104 8.93 27.32 -7.36
CA PHE A 104 10.09 27.75 -8.13
C PHE A 104 9.60 28.59 -9.30
N ASP A 105 10.12 29.81 -9.41
CA ASP A 105 9.85 30.68 -10.54
C ASP A 105 10.79 30.35 -11.70
N ILE A 106 10.24 29.89 -12.83
CA ILE A 106 10.99 29.38 -13.98
C ILE A 106 11.71 30.48 -14.76
N VAL A 107 11.26 31.73 -14.62
CA VAL A 107 11.81 32.90 -15.34
C VAL A 107 13.02 33.43 -14.57
N THR A 108 12.81 33.75 -13.29
CA THR A 108 13.82 34.34 -12.40
C THR A 108 14.79 33.29 -11.83
N GLY A 109 14.39 32.02 -11.77
CA GLY A 109 15.18 30.94 -11.19
C GLY A 109 15.27 31.03 -9.67
N GLU A 110 14.25 31.58 -9.01
CA GLU A 110 14.19 31.77 -7.56
C GLU A 110 13.25 30.78 -6.89
N LEU A 111 13.62 30.37 -5.66
CA LEU A 111 12.80 29.49 -4.81
C LEU A 111 11.99 30.34 -3.83
N TYR A 112 10.76 29.91 -3.60
CA TYR A 112 9.83 30.58 -2.71
C TYR A 112 9.20 29.59 -1.75
N ARG A 113 9.03 30.01 -0.49
CA ARG A 113 8.15 29.37 0.49
C ARG A 113 6.90 30.21 0.64
N LYS A 114 5.76 29.70 0.20
CA LYS A 114 4.53 30.49 0.02
C LYS A 114 4.84 31.71 -0.87
N ASN A 115 5.07 32.89 -0.28
CA ASN A 115 5.39 34.13 -0.99
C ASN A 115 6.76 34.74 -0.61
N LYS A 116 7.55 34.07 0.24
CA LYS A 116 8.86 34.57 0.67
C LYS A 116 9.96 33.87 -0.12
N LYS A 117 10.87 34.65 -0.72
CA LYS A 117 12.08 34.12 -1.36
C LYS A 117 12.93 33.39 -0.32
N ILE A 118 13.37 32.19 -0.67
CA ILE A 118 14.26 31.35 0.14
C ILE A 118 15.46 30.89 -0.69
N SER A 119 16.54 30.51 -0.03
CA SER A 119 17.67 29.84 -0.69
C SER A 119 17.40 28.32 -0.82
N ALA A 120 18.14 27.65 -1.71
CA ALA A 120 18.10 26.19 -1.78
C ALA A 120 18.67 25.53 -0.52
N ASP A 121 19.69 26.13 0.09
CA ASP A 121 20.25 25.67 1.37
C ASP A 121 19.20 25.74 2.49
N GLU A 122 18.40 26.81 2.54
CA GLU A 122 17.26 26.92 3.46
C GLU A 122 16.21 25.83 3.21
N LEU A 123 15.85 25.59 1.94
CA LEU A 123 14.91 24.52 1.57
C LEU A 123 15.43 23.15 2.03
N VAL A 124 16.69 22.82 1.75
CA VAL A 124 17.31 21.55 2.13
C VAL A 124 17.35 21.41 3.64
N ALA A 125 17.76 22.45 4.37
CA ALA A 125 17.82 22.45 5.82
C ALA A 125 16.43 22.26 6.46
N GLU A 126 15.40 22.93 5.93
CA GLU A 126 14.01 22.80 6.39
C GLU A 126 13.49 21.38 6.15
N VAL A 127 13.60 20.87 4.92
CA VAL A 127 13.15 19.51 4.57
C VAL A 127 13.90 18.48 5.41
N TYR A 128 15.22 18.55 5.51
CA TYR A 128 16.00 17.63 6.32
C TYR A 128 15.64 17.69 7.81
N SER A 129 15.48 18.90 8.37
CA SER A 129 15.07 19.10 9.76
C SER A 129 13.68 18.54 10.03
N ASP A 130 12.73 18.75 9.12
CA ASP A 130 11.38 18.19 9.19
C ASP A 130 11.40 16.67 9.17
N HIS A 131 12.20 16.07 8.29
CA HIS A 131 12.37 14.62 8.21
C HIS A 131 13.03 14.04 9.47
N MET A 132 13.95 14.79 10.09
CA MET A 132 14.57 14.46 11.36
C MET A 132 13.66 14.74 12.58
N LYS A 133 12.50 15.40 12.45
CA LYS A 133 11.58 15.58 13.60
C LYS A 133 11.14 14.24 14.18
N SER A 134 10.93 13.24 13.33
CA SER A 134 10.57 11.87 13.73
C SER A 134 11.63 11.19 14.59
N THR A 135 12.90 11.61 14.52
CA THR A 135 14.01 11.04 15.30
C THR A 135 14.21 11.72 16.67
N LYS A 136 13.59 12.89 16.91
CA LYS A 136 13.72 13.62 18.19
C LYS A 136 12.85 12.98 19.30
N PRO A 137 13.33 12.92 20.57
CA PRO A 137 12.65 12.20 21.65
C PRO A 137 11.24 12.73 21.98
N LEU A 138 11.09 14.05 22.20
CA LEU A 138 9.84 14.66 22.65
C LEU A 138 8.97 15.12 21.46
N LYS A 139 9.52 15.95 20.57
CA LYS A 139 8.79 16.47 19.39
C LYS A 139 8.44 15.37 18.39
N GLY A 140 9.21 14.28 18.35
CA GLY A 140 8.94 13.13 17.49
C GLY A 140 7.89 12.17 18.05
N LEU A 141 7.55 12.25 19.34
CA LEU A 141 6.63 11.28 19.98
C LEU A 141 5.24 11.30 19.34
N PHE A 142 4.68 12.48 19.11
CA PHE A 142 3.37 12.62 18.46
C PHE A 142 3.35 12.04 17.04
N LEU A 143 4.39 12.36 16.25
CA LEU A 143 4.56 11.80 14.91
C LEU A 143 4.72 10.28 14.97
N ARG A 144 5.55 9.76 15.88
CA ARG A 144 5.75 8.31 16.10
C ARG A 144 4.47 7.61 16.48
N PHE A 145 3.66 8.19 17.35
CA PHE A 145 2.38 7.62 17.74
C PHE A 145 1.38 7.60 16.58
N ARG A 146 1.25 8.70 15.84
CA ARG A 146 0.42 8.76 14.62
C ARG A 146 0.90 7.73 13.59
N MET A 147 2.21 7.56 13.42
CA MET A 147 2.83 6.61 12.50
C MET A 147 2.61 5.16 12.95
N PHE A 148 2.79 4.88 14.24
CA PHE A 148 2.47 3.59 14.84
C PHE A 148 1.00 3.24 14.61
N PHE A 149 0.09 4.18 14.85
CA PHE A 149 -1.33 3.97 14.64
C PHE A 149 -1.63 3.57 13.18
N TRP A 150 -1.12 4.31 12.20
CA TRP A 150 -1.34 3.97 10.79
C TRP A 150 -0.58 2.71 10.36
N ARG A 151 0.73 2.63 10.58
CA ARG A 151 1.60 1.56 10.03
C ARG A 151 1.52 0.25 10.80
N MET A 152 1.20 0.27 12.09
CA MET A 152 1.11 -0.94 12.91
C MET A 152 -0.33 -1.29 13.24
N PHE A 153 -1.07 -0.40 13.89
CA PHE A 153 -2.41 -0.73 14.39
C PHE A 153 -3.42 -0.92 13.25
N MET A 154 -3.52 0.03 12.32
CA MET A 154 -4.42 -0.11 11.17
C MET A 154 -3.96 -1.25 10.26
N ASN A 155 -2.67 -1.38 9.96
CA ASN A 155 -2.16 -2.54 9.23
C ASN A 155 -2.57 -3.86 9.90
N TRP A 156 -2.39 -3.99 11.21
CA TRP A 156 -2.77 -5.20 11.95
C TRP A 156 -4.27 -5.51 11.86
N ILE A 157 -5.14 -4.50 11.96
CA ILE A 157 -6.60 -4.67 11.80
C ILE A 157 -6.91 -5.21 10.40
N PHE A 158 -6.40 -4.56 9.35
CA PHE A 158 -6.70 -4.90 7.97
C PHE A 158 -6.09 -6.24 7.55
N GLU A 159 -4.87 -6.55 8.00
CA GLU A 159 -4.25 -7.86 7.84
C GLU A 159 -5.04 -8.95 8.58
N GLY A 160 -5.56 -8.64 9.79
CA GLY A 160 -6.43 -9.51 10.55
C GLY A 160 -7.71 -9.87 9.79
N PHE A 161 -8.40 -8.87 9.24
CA PHE A 161 -9.56 -9.12 8.37
C PHE A 161 -9.20 -9.95 7.15
N SER A 162 -8.09 -9.64 6.47
CA SER A 162 -7.62 -10.43 5.32
C SER A 162 -7.42 -11.91 5.70
N LYS A 163 -6.81 -12.19 6.86
CA LYS A 163 -6.62 -13.56 7.39
C LYS A 163 -7.94 -14.25 7.73
N VAL A 164 -8.91 -13.53 8.29
CA VAL A 164 -10.25 -14.09 8.55
C VAL A 164 -10.93 -14.49 7.25
N PHE A 165 -10.93 -13.62 6.23
CA PHE A 165 -11.52 -13.96 4.93
C PHE A 165 -10.75 -15.06 4.21
N TYR A 166 -9.43 -15.11 4.38
CA TYR A 166 -8.61 -16.21 3.88
C TYR A 166 -9.04 -17.55 4.46
N PHE A 167 -9.21 -17.60 5.78
CA PHE A 167 -9.67 -18.79 6.48
C PHE A 167 -11.07 -19.20 6.03
N LEU A 168 -12.01 -18.25 5.91
CA LEU A 168 -13.37 -18.53 5.43
C LEU A 168 -13.38 -19.05 3.99
N PHE A 169 -12.58 -18.44 3.11
CA PHE A 169 -12.42 -18.89 1.73
C PHE A 169 -11.89 -20.32 1.67
N TYR A 170 -10.84 -20.63 2.45
CA TYR A 170 -10.29 -21.97 2.54
C TYR A 170 -11.31 -22.99 3.06
N LEU A 171 -12.12 -22.61 4.05
CA LEU A 171 -13.14 -23.46 4.64
C LEU A 171 -14.23 -23.83 3.61
N ILE A 172 -14.58 -22.91 2.71
CA ILE A 172 -15.65 -23.11 1.72
C ILE A 172 -15.16 -23.78 0.44
N SER A 173 -14.04 -23.32 -0.11
CA SER A 173 -13.51 -23.79 -1.40
C SER A 173 -12.49 -24.91 -1.27
N GLY A 174 -11.75 -24.95 -0.15
CA GLY A 174 -10.59 -25.84 0.04
C GLY A 174 -9.32 -25.35 -0.65
N ASP A 175 -9.41 -24.26 -1.40
CA ASP A 175 -8.30 -23.70 -2.14
C ASP A 175 -7.44 -22.82 -1.25
N ARG A 176 -6.13 -22.83 -1.54
CA ARG A 176 -5.20 -21.88 -0.97
C ARG A 176 -5.08 -20.71 -1.94
N TYR A 177 -5.50 -19.56 -1.46
CA TYR A 177 -5.19 -18.31 -2.13
C TYR A 177 -3.81 -17.82 -1.65
N SER A 178 -3.06 -17.06 -2.42
CA SER A 178 -1.90 -16.38 -1.88
C SER A 178 -1.75 -15.04 -2.58
N TYR A 179 -1.30 -14.06 -1.81
CA TYR A 179 -1.15 -12.71 -2.28
C TYR A 179 0.26 -12.26 -1.90
N ALA A 180 1.02 -11.75 -2.87
CA ALA A 180 2.35 -11.20 -2.63
C ALA A 180 2.32 -9.70 -2.94
N PRO A 181 2.76 -8.83 -2.01
CA PRO A 181 2.98 -7.42 -2.34
C PRO A 181 4.18 -7.27 -3.27
N PHE A 182 4.07 -6.38 -4.23
CA PHE A 182 5.21 -5.85 -4.98
C PHE A 182 5.71 -4.57 -4.30
N PHE A 183 7.03 -4.44 -4.17
CA PHE A 183 7.66 -3.30 -3.51
C PHE A 183 7.96 -2.20 -4.53
N GLU A 184 7.59 -0.96 -4.21
CA GLU A 184 8.03 0.21 -4.95
C GLU A 184 9.47 0.56 -4.53
N THR A 185 10.36 0.70 -5.51
CA THR A 185 11.75 1.14 -5.29
C THR A 185 11.96 2.42 -6.11
N GLU A 186 12.21 3.54 -5.44
CA GLU A 186 12.67 4.76 -6.09
C GLU A 186 14.19 4.69 -6.23
N THR A 187 14.70 4.90 -7.45
CA THR A 187 16.14 5.02 -7.71
C THR A 187 16.61 6.45 -7.47
N LEU A 188 17.92 6.65 -7.28
CA LEU A 188 18.53 7.98 -7.11
C LEU A 188 18.27 8.92 -8.30
N ASN A 189 18.09 8.35 -9.47
CA ASN A 189 17.89 9.03 -10.75
C ASN A 189 16.41 9.27 -11.07
N GLY A 190 15.53 9.20 -10.06
CA GLY A 190 14.10 9.49 -10.20
C GLY A 190 13.31 8.45 -10.96
N THR A 191 13.98 7.41 -11.45
CA THR A 191 13.30 6.32 -12.15
C THR A 191 12.57 5.51 -11.10
N ILE A 192 11.24 5.66 -11.03
CA ILE A 192 10.41 4.71 -10.29
C ILE A 192 10.55 3.39 -11.04
N ILE A 193 11.21 2.41 -10.46
CA ILE A 193 11.15 1.04 -10.96
C ILE A 193 9.71 0.58 -10.66
N LYS A 194 8.80 0.90 -11.57
CA LYS A 194 7.39 0.51 -11.49
C LYS A 194 7.32 -1.00 -11.62
N SER A 195 6.74 -1.64 -10.61
CA SER A 195 5.60 -2.50 -10.88
C SER A 195 4.48 -2.10 -9.93
N ARG A 196 3.73 -1.07 -10.33
CA ARG A 196 2.39 -0.67 -9.87
C ARG A 196 1.85 -1.48 -8.68
N ILE A 197 1.55 -0.80 -7.56
CA ILE A 197 0.52 -1.25 -6.59
C ILE A 197 -0.89 -1.12 -7.24
N GLU A 198 -1.09 -1.64 -8.44
CA GLU A 198 -2.41 -1.71 -9.06
C GLU A 198 -2.96 -3.13 -9.04
N ASN A 199 -2.10 -4.14 -9.12
CA ASN A 199 -2.55 -5.53 -9.06
C ASN A 199 -1.62 -6.33 -8.15
N ILE A 200 -2.12 -6.62 -6.95
CA ILE A 200 -1.64 -7.76 -6.18
C ILE A 200 -1.84 -8.98 -7.09
N GLU A 201 -0.75 -9.58 -7.59
CA GLU A 201 -0.85 -10.80 -8.37
C GLU A 201 -1.30 -11.92 -7.43
N ALA A 202 -2.52 -12.38 -7.65
CA ALA A 202 -3.05 -13.54 -6.99
C ALA A 202 -2.33 -14.78 -7.54
N LYS A 203 -1.59 -15.48 -6.69
CA LYS A 203 -1.15 -16.83 -7.01
C LYS A 203 -2.16 -17.79 -6.41
N GLU A 204 -2.99 -18.35 -7.28
CA GLU A 204 -3.93 -19.40 -6.91
C GLU A 204 -3.21 -20.75 -6.99
N GLU A 205 -3.02 -21.40 -5.84
CA GLU A 205 -2.65 -22.81 -5.82
C GLU A 205 -3.95 -23.62 -5.79
N THR A 206 -4.53 -23.81 -6.97
CA THR A 206 -5.66 -24.70 -7.14
C THR A 206 -5.17 -26.13 -6.98
N LYS A 207 -5.53 -26.80 -5.88
CA LYS A 207 -5.45 -28.26 -5.85
C LYS A 207 -6.43 -28.76 -6.90
N LYS A 208 -6.08 -29.81 -7.67
CA LYS A 208 -7.03 -30.48 -8.57
C LYS A 208 -8.28 -30.84 -7.75
N ALA A 209 -9.36 -30.10 -7.94
CA ALA A 209 -10.57 -30.27 -7.16
C ALA A 209 -11.14 -31.66 -7.46
N LYS A 210 -11.30 -32.47 -6.42
CA LYS A 210 -12.02 -33.73 -6.53
C LYS A 210 -13.48 -33.36 -6.81
N LYS A 211 -14.03 -33.79 -7.94
CA LYS A 211 -15.44 -33.57 -8.29
C LYS A 211 -16.33 -34.64 -7.69
N MET A 212 -17.58 -34.30 -7.41
CA MET A 212 -18.62 -35.21 -6.93
C MET A 212 -19.93 -34.92 -7.67
N LYS A 213 -20.69 -35.98 -7.95
CA LYS A 213 -22.08 -35.84 -8.40
C LYS A 213 -22.99 -35.59 -7.20
N PHE A 214 -23.70 -34.47 -7.22
CA PHE A 214 -24.70 -34.08 -6.24
C PHE A 214 -25.99 -33.72 -6.99
N LEU A 215 -27.06 -34.49 -6.78
CA LEU A 215 -28.35 -34.31 -7.49
C LEU A 215 -28.20 -34.21 -9.03
N SER A 216 -27.36 -35.09 -9.60
CA SER A 216 -27.01 -35.13 -11.03
C SER A 216 -26.18 -33.94 -11.54
N TYR A 217 -25.80 -33.00 -10.69
CA TYR A 217 -24.85 -31.92 -10.98
C TYR A 217 -23.42 -32.33 -10.57
N GLU A 218 -22.43 -32.08 -11.41
CA GLU A 218 -21.01 -32.26 -11.05
C GLU A 218 -20.48 -30.97 -10.43
N ALA A 219 -20.20 -31.01 -9.13
CA ALA A 219 -19.65 -29.88 -8.38
C ALA A 219 -18.35 -30.27 -7.68
N ASP A 220 -17.61 -29.26 -7.22
CA ASP A 220 -16.44 -29.47 -6.39
C ASP A 220 -16.84 -30.05 -5.02
N TYR A 221 -16.06 -31.03 -4.55
CA TYR A 221 -16.38 -31.82 -3.35
C TYR A 221 -16.48 -30.97 -2.06
N TRP A 222 -15.60 -29.97 -1.90
CA TRP A 222 -15.54 -29.17 -0.67
C TRP A 222 -16.69 -28.18 -0.51
N PRO A 223 -17.09 -27.41 -1.56
CA PRO A 223 -18.29 -26.60 -1.51
C PRO A 223 -19.56 -27.41 -1.16
N ILE A 224 -19.70 -28.63 -1.69
CA ILE A 224 -20.83 -29.51 -1.34
C ILE A 224 -20.79 -29.89 0.15
N ILE A 225 -19.63 -30.28 0.68
CA ILE A 225 -19.51 -30.64 2.09
C ILE A 225 -19.80 -29.46 3.00
N PHE A 226 -19.25 -28.29 2.68
CA PHE A 226 -19.55 -27.07 3.41
C PHE A 226 -21.06 -26.75 3.37
N TYR A 227 -21.68 -26.85 2.19
CA TYR A 227 -23.11 -26.68 2.00
C TYR A 227 -23.91 -27.62 2.92
N SER A 228 -23.60 -28.92 2.92
CA SER A 228 -24.31 -29.90 3.76
C SER A 228 -24.12 -29.65 5.26
N VAL A 229 -22.88 -29.37 5.70
CA VAL A 229 -22.59 -29.08 7.11
C VAL A 229 -23.29 -27.81 7.59
N MET A 230 -23.29 -26.76 6.76
CA MET A 230 -23.98 -25.51 7.08
C MET A 230 -25.48 -25.72 7.25
N HIS A 231 -26.13 -26.46 6.34
CA HIS A 231 -27.57 -26.74 6.45
C HIS A 231 -27.90 -27.64 7.64
N ALA A 232 -27.05 -28.63 7.95
CA ALA A 232 -27.20 -29.45 9.14
C ALA A 232 -27.10 -28.60 10.42
N PHE A 233 -26.13 -27.68 10.49
CA PHE A 233 -25.98 -26.77 11.63
C PHE A 233 -27.18 -25.83 11.77
N LEU A 234 -27.67 -25.24 10.67
CA LEU A 234 -28.86 -24.40 10.67
C LEU A 234 -30.10 -25.15 11.14
N TYR A 235 -30.27 -26.40 10.69
CA TYR A 235 -31.36 -27.26 11.14
C TYR A 235 -31.31 -27.53 12.65
N LEU A 236 -30.14 -27.92 13.17
CA LEU A 236 -29.93 -28.13 14.61
C LEU A 236 -30.17 -26.85 15.41
N PHE A 237 -29.74 -25.70 14.90
CA PHE A 237 -29.94 -24.40 15.54
C PHE A 237 -31.43 -24.03 15.62
N PHE A 238 -32.19 -24.23 14.53
CA PHE A 238 -33.64 -24.01 14.54
C PHE A 238 -34.37 -24.94 15.50
N MET A 239 -33.98 -26.21 15.54
CA MET A 239 -34.50 -27.19 16.51
C MET A 239 -34.22 -26.75 17.94
N TYR A 240 -32.98 -26.39 18.27
CA TYR A 240 -32.59 -25.92 19.61
C TYR A 240 -33.37 -24.68 20.05
N LYS A 241 -33.62 -23.74 19.13
CA LYS A 241 -34.40 -22.53 19.41
C LYS A 241 -35.92 -22.74 19.30
N SER A 242 -36.40 -23.95 18.98
CA SER A 242 -37.79 -24.24 18.64
C SER A 242 -38.36 -23.29 17.58
N TYR A 243 -37.49 -22.77 16.71
CA TYR A 243 -37.84 -21.79 15.70
C TYR A 243 -38.48 -22.51 14.51
N LYS A 244 -39.71 -22.10 14.15
CA LYS A 244 -40.48 -22.68 13.03
C LYS A 244 -40.74 -21.62 11.96
N PRO A 245 -39.76 -21.34 11.09
CA PRO A 245 -39.90 -20.32 10.05
C PRO A 245 -40.92 -20.77 9.00
N VAL A 246 -42.11 -20.15 9.03
CA VAL A 246 -43.24 -20.47 8.12
C VAL A 246 -42.81 -20.41 6.65
N VAL A 247 -42.03 -19.40 6.25
CA VAL A 247 -41.55 -19.23 4.87
C VAL A 247 -40.66 -20.40 4.42
N ILE A 248 -39.69 -20.80 5.25
CA ILE A 248 -38.77 -21.91 4.94
C ILE A 248 -39.54 -23.23 4.86
N ILE A 249 -40.49 -23.45 5.77
CA ILE A 249 -41.35 -24.64 5.76
C ILE A 249 -42.18 -24.69 4.46
N THR A 250 -42.72 -23.57 3.98
CA THR A 250 -43.46 -23.49 2.72
C THR A 250 -42.58 -23.82 1.51
N VAL A 251 -41.34 -23.33 1.48
CA VAL A 251 -40.37 -23.67 0.43
C VAL A 251 -40.14 -25.19 0.37
N PHE A 252 -39.93 -25.84 1.52
CA PHE A 252 -39.67 -27.29 1.59
C PHE A 252 -40.91 -28.17 1.38
N LYS A 253 -42.13 -27.62 1.50
CA LYS A 253 -43.38 -28.33 1.19
C LYS A 253 -43.69 -28.37 -0.30
N ASN A 254 -43.01 -27.58 -1.12
CA ASN A 254 -43.19 -27.53 -2.57
C ASN A 254 -41.92 -28.03 -3.28
N ASN A 255 -42.05 -29.12 -4.05
CA ASN A 255 -40.91 -29.76 -4.71
C ASN A 255 -40.16 -28.81 -5.66
N PHE A 256 -40.88 -28.00 -6.43
CA PHE A 256 -40.28 -27.03 -7.35
C PHE A 256 -39.50 -25.96 -6.58
N LEU A 257 -40.09 -25.35 -5.55
CA LEU A 257 -39.42 -24.34 -4.74
C LEU A 257 -38.21 -24.90 -3.98
N THR A 258 -38.29 -26.16 -3.55
CA THR A 258 -37.16 -26.87 -2.92
C THR A 258 -36.00 -27.02 -3.89
N ILE A 259 -36.25 -27.46 -5.13
CA ILE A 259 -35.22 -27.59 -6.16
C ILE A 259 -34.58 -26.23 -6.48
N VAL A 260 -35.41 -25.20 -6.68
CA VAL A 260 -34.94 -23.82 -6.92
C VAL A 260 -34.07 -23.32 -5.77
N TYR A 261 -34.50 -23.55 -4.53
CA TYR A 261 -33.73 -23.21 -3.34
C TYR A 261 -32.37 -23.91 -3.33
N VAL A 262 -32.32 -25.22 -3.56
CA VAL A 262 -31.06 -25.98 -3.55
C VAL A 262 -30.10 -25.50 -4.63
N ILE A 263 -30.58 -25.30 -5.87
CA ILE A 263 -29.74 -24.81 -6.98
C ILE A 263 -29.18 -23.41 -6.67
N LEU A 264 -30.04 -22.48 -6.26
CA LEU A 264 -29.62 -21.11 -5.99
C LEU A 264 -28.66 -21.03 -4.79
N SER A 265 -28.95 -21.75 -3.71
CA SER A 265 -28.11 -21.77 -2.51
C SER A 265 -26.76 -22.44 -2.77
N LEU A 266 -26.71 -23.51 -3.56
CA LEU A 266 -25.46 -24.15 -3.96
C LEU A 266 -24.63 -23.23 -4.88
N TRP A 267 -25.26 -22.59 -5.87
CA TRP A 267 -24.62 -21.61 -6.75
C TRP A 267 -24.00 -20.44 -5.98
N ILE A 268 -24.69 -19.97 -4.94
CA ILE A 268 -24.16 -18.93 -4.04
C ILE A 268 -22.88 -19.42 -3.35
N ILE A 269 -22.87 -20.64 -2.78
CA ILE A 269 -21.72 -21.18 -2.05
C ILE A 269 -20.54 -21.50 -2.96
N GLU A 270 -20.80 -22.04 -4.14
CA GLU A 270 -19.76 -22.52 -5.06
C GLU A 270 -19.13 -21.37 -5.87
N ILE A 271 -19.93 -20.37 -6.27
CA ILE A 271 -19.48 -19.34 -7.21
C ILE A 271 -19.44 -17.96 -6.58
N LEU A 272 -20.54 -17.52 -5.98
CA LEU A 272 -20.67 -16.13 -5.52
C LEU A 272 -19.82 -15.84 -4.29
N LEU A 273 -19.89 -16.72 -3.30
CA LEU A 273 -19.23 -16.56 -2.00
C LEU A 273 -17.69 -16.62 -2.13
N PRO A 274 -17.08 -17.54 -2.91
CA PRO A 274 -15.64 -17.57 -3.11
C PRO A 274 -15.14 -16.33 -3.88
N LYS A 275 -15.88 -15.86 -4.89
CA LYS A 275 -15.58 -14.60 -5.59
C LYS A 275 -15.60 -13.41 -4.66
N LEU A 276 -16.63 -13.31 -3.80
CA LEU A 276 -16.75 -12.26 -2.81
C LEU A 276 -15.57 -12.27 -1.84
N PHE A 277 -15.17 -13.45 -1.33
CA PHE A 277 -14.02 -13.54 -0.43
C PHE A 277 -12.70 -13.20 -1.10
N LYS A 278 -12.45 -13.66 -2.33
CA LYS A 278 -11.25 -13.25 -3.10
C LYS A 278 -11.19 -11.72 -3.23
N PHE A 279 -12.32 -11.08 -3.55
CA PHE A 279 -12.41 -9.62 -3.62
C PHE A 279 -12.11 -8.97 -2.26
N LEU A 280 -12.71 -9.44 -1.18
CA LEU A 280 -12.50 -8.91 0.18
C LEU A 280 -11.05 -9.11 0.65
N ILE A 281 -10.48 -10.29 0.48
CA ILE A 281 -9.06 -10.58 0.81
C ILE A 281 -8.16 -9.57 0.11
N ARG A 282 -8.34 -9.39 -1.22
CA ARG A 282 -7.58 -8.44 -2.01
C ARG A 282 -7.77 -7.00 -1.52
N PHE A 283 -9.01 -6.61 -1.24
CA PHE A 283 -9.32 -5.27 -0.73
C PHE A 283 -8.62 -4.99 0.60
N PHE A 284 -8.81 -5.85 1.61
CA PHE A 284 -8.22 -5.67 2.94
C PHE A 284 -6.69 -5.76 2.89
N ALA A 285 -6.11 -6.68 2.11
CA ALA A 285 -4.67 -6.76 1.91
C ALA A 285 -4.11 -5.47 1.27
N THR A 286 -4.76 -4.95 0.24
CA THR A 286 -4.36 -3.69 -0.43
C THR A 286 -4.39 -2.52 0.55
N VAL A 287 -5.47 -2.41 1.35
CA VAL A 287 -5.62 -1.34 2.34
C VAL A 287 -4.58 -1.47 3.45
N SER A 288 -4.31 -2.69 3.91
CA SER A 288 -3.23 -3.00 4.87
C SER A 288 -1.89 -2.45 4.38
N PHE A 289 -1.52 -2.75 3.14
CA PHE A 289 -0.27 -2.25 2.54
C PHE A 289 -0.24 -0.73 2.43
N ARG A 290 -1.33 -0.11 1.98
CA ARG A 290 -1.41 1.36 1.92
C ARG A 290 -1.18 1.99 3.30
N PHE A 291 -1.64 1.35 4.37
CA PHE A 291 -1.39 1.83 5.73
C PHE A 291 0.04 1.58 6.20
N GLN A 292 0.63 0.43 5.87
CA GLN A 292 2.02 0.10 6.20
C GLN A 292 3.02 1.10 5.60
N TYR A 293 2.77 1.54 4.37
CA TYR A 293 3.66 2.45 3.62
C TYR A 293 3.15 3.89 3.54
N LYS A 294 2.15 4.24 4.36
CA LYS A 294 1.61 5.61 4.37
C LYS A 294 2.72 6.62 4.71
N SER A 295 2.95 7.58 3.82
CA SER A 295 3.71 8.79 4.14
C SER A 295 2.85 9.74 4.97
N ILE A 296 3.48 10.50 5.86
CA ILE A 296 2.77 11.52 6.65
C ILE A 296 3.09 12.89 6.09
N LYS A 297 2.02 13.60 5.73
CA LYS A 297 2.04 15.04 5.51
C LYS A 297 2.14 15.74 6.87
N ILE A 298 3.17 16.58 7.02
CA ILE A 298 3.39 17.46 8.17
C ILE A 298 2.80 18.83 7.87
#